data_AF-A0A957HDJ4-F1
#
_entry.id   AF-A0A957HDJ4-F1
#
_cell.length_a   1.000
_cell.length_b   1.000
_cell.length_c   1.000
_cell.angle_alpha   90.00
_cell.angle_beta   90.00
_cell.angle_gamma   90.00
#
_symmetry.space_group_name_H-M   'P 1'
#
loop_
_entity.id
_entity.type
_entity.pdbx_description
1 polymer ?
#
loop_
_entity_poly.entity_id
_entity_poly.type
_entity_poly.pdbx_seq_one_letter_code
_entity_poly.pdbx_strand_id
1 'polypeptide(L)'
;MSSPTPSTAQANKIVRENLLPGSPSTEWDINGWGDPSIQGFATDISINLGETVDFKIKTDSDNYRIDIYRLGYYGGHGARLVDSILPSVTLPQEQPEGIRDPVTRLYDCGNWAVSASWTAPADATSGVYLA
;
A
#
# COMPACT_ATOMS: atom_id res chain seq x y z
N MET A 1 15.26 -34.10 20.49
CA MET A 1 15.72 -32.91 21.24
C MET A 1 14.99 -31.71 20.64
N SER A 2 13.97 -31.18 21.31
CA SER A 2 13.27 -29.98 20.83
C SER A 2 14.10 -28.76 21.18
N SER A 3 14.51 -28.01 20.16
CA SER A 3 15.19 -26.73 20.35
C SER A 3 14.25 -25.76 21.07
N PRO A 4 14.75 -24.97 22.05
CA PRO A 4 13.93 -23.97 22.72
C PRO A 4 13.50 -22.90 21.72
N THR A 5 12.20 -22.66 21.63
CA THR A 5 11.64 -21.53 20.90
C THR A 5 12.16 -20.23 21.54
N PRO A 6 12.82 -19.33 20.79
CA PRO A 6 13.29 -18.08 21.36
C PRO A 6 12.10 -17.29 21.92
N SER A 7 12.26 -16.79 23.14
CA SER A 7 11.31 -15.89 23.80
C SER A 7 10.99 -14.70 22.91
N THR A 8 9.70 -14.44 22.66
CA THR A 8 9.20 -13.27 21.91
C THR A 8 9.61 -11.93 22.51
N ALA A 9 10.01 -11.90 23.79
CA ALA A 9 10.46 -10.69 24.48
C ALA A 9 11.87 -10.21 24.04
N GLN A 10 12.66 -11.07 23.39
CA GLN A 10 14.01 -10.75 22.91
C GLN A 10 14.12 -10.72 21.38
N ALA A 11 13.00 -10.94 20.69
CA ALA A 11 12.93 -10.94 19.23
C ALA A 11 12.99 -9.50 18.67
N ASN A 12 13.70 -9.32 17.56
CA ASN A 12 13.75 -8.02 16.87
C ASN A 12 12.34 -7.61 16.36
N LYS A 13 12.17 -6.32 16.02
CA LYS A 13 10.87 -5.78 15.58
C LYS A 13 10.24 -6.57 14.44
N ILE A 14 11.03 -7.02 13.46
CA ILE A 14 10.55 -7.78 12.30
C ILE A 14 9.99 -9.14 12.70
N VAL A 15 10.67 -9.87 13.60
CA VAL A 15 10.18 -11.17 14.07
C VAL A 15 8.88 -10.99 14.84
N ARG A 16 8.78 -9.98 15.71
CA ARG A 16 7.55 -9.67 16.44
C ARG A 16 6.40 -9.31 15.51
N GLU A 17 6.66 -8.51 14.49
CA GLU A 17 5.69 -8.14 13.46
C GLU A 17 5.19 -9.37 12.69
N ASN A 18 6.10 -10.24 12.24
CA ASN A 18 5.76 -11.44 11.46
C ASN A 18 5.00 -12.51 12.26
N LEU A 19 4.90 -12.38 13.59
CA LEU A 19 4.07 -13.25 14.44
C LEU A 19 2.61 -12.78 14.52
N LEU A 20 2.30 -11.58 14.01
CA LEU A 20 0.92 -11.12 13.92
C LEU A 20 0.14 -11.90 12.84
N PRO A 21 -1.19 -12.02 12.95
CA PRO A 21 -2.01 -12.63 11.91
C PRO A 21 -1.84 -11.90 10.57
N GLY A 22 -1.76 -12.66 9.49
CA GLY A 22 -1.75 -12.11 8.13
C GLY A 22 -3.14 -12.09 7.50
N SER A 23 -3.21 -11.54 6.29
CA SER A 23 -4.42 -11.46 5.48
C SER A 23 -4.40 -12.50 4.35
N PRO A 24 -5.53 -13.15 4.01
CA PRO A 24 -5.62 -14.01 2.83
C PRO A 24 -5.11 -13.30 1.58
N SER A 25 -4.33 -13.99 0.74
CA SER A 25 -3.80 -13.39 -0.50
C SER A 25 -4.87 -12.91 -1.46
N THR A 26 -6.08 -13.48 -1.39
CA THR A 26 -7.25 -13.02 -2.16
C THR A 26 -7.69 -11.58 -1.83
N GLU A 27 -7.19 -10.98 -0.75
CA GLU A 27 -7.52 -9.61 -0.35
C GLU A 27 -6.49 -8.57 -0.83
N TRP A 28 -5.21 -8.94 -0.96
CA TRP A 28 -4.12 -7.98 -1.20
C TRP A 28 -3.29 -8.28 -2.46
N ASP A 29 -3.29 -9.53 -2.92
CA ASP A 29 -2.48 -9.93 -4.06
C ASP A 29 -3.18 -9.52 -5.36
N ILE A 30 -2.43 -8.88 -6.26
CA ILE A 30 -2.93 -8.36 -7.52
C ILE A 30 -2.51 -9.33 -8.62
N ASN A 31 -3.49 -9.98 -9.23
CA ASN A 31 -3.24 -10.86 -10.36
C ASN A 31 -3.12 -10.05 -11.67
N GLY A 32 -2.06 -10.32 -12.44
CA GLY A 32 -1.85 -9.67 -13.73
C GLY A 32 -1.57 -8.17 -13.58
N TRP A 33 -2.44 -7.33 -14.15
CA TRP A 33 -2.27 -5.88 -14.20
C TRP A 33 -3.26 -5.12 -13.31
N GLY A 34 -4.00 -5.83 -12.44
CA GLY A 34 -5.09 -5.27 -11.65
C GLY A 34 -6.38 -5.04 -12.45
N ASP A 35 -7.28 -4.24 -11.88
CA ASP A 35 -8.58 -3.92 -12.48
C ASP A 35 -8.50 -2.59 -13.25
N PRO A 36 -8.75 -2.57 -14.58
CA PRO A 36 -8.66 -1.35 -15.37
C PRO A 36 -9.68 -0.27 -14.98
N SER A 37 -10.74 -0.59 -14.23
CA SER A 37 -11.74 0.39 -13.73
C SER A 37 -11.24 1.23 -12.56
N ILE A 38 -10.14 0.82 -11.91
CA ILE A 38 -9.49 1.57 -10.84
C ILE A 38 -7.97 1.49 -10.96
N GLN A 39 -7.36 2.63 -11.19
CA GLN A 39 -5.90 2.73 -11.38
C GLN A 39 -5.36 3.77 -10.43
N GLY A 40 -4.18 3.54 -9.86
CA GLY A 40 -3.61 4.50 -8.93
C GLY A 40 -2.16 4.23 -8.60
N PHE A 41 -1.55 5.23 -7.97
CA PHE A 41 -0.17 5.16 -7.51
C PHE A 41 0.06 6.06 -6.29
N ALA A 42 1.06 5.70 -5.50
CA ALA A 42 1.63 6.55 -4.47
C ALA A 42 2.58 7.59 -5.10
N THR A 43 2.57 8.81 -4.59
CA THR A 43 3.39 9.92 -5.06
C THR A 43 4.88 9.77 -4.70
N ASP A 44 5.18 9.05 -3.62
CA ASP A 44 6.52 8.74 -3.15
C ASP A 44 6.74 7.23 -3.08
N ILE A 45 7.95 6.79 -3.44
CA ILE A 45 8.35 5.37 -3.40
C ILE A 45 8.77 4.95 -1.98
N SER A 46 9.23 5.90 -1.18
CA SER A 46 9.69 5.67 0.19
C SER A 46 9.41 6.87 1.06
N ILE A 47 8.82 6.63 2.22
CA ILE A 47 8.61 7.64 3.27
C ILE A 47 9.21 7.15 4.59
N ASN A 48 9.62 8.08 5.45
CA ASN A 48 10.09 7.80 6.79
C ASN A 48 8.92 7.62 7.77
N LEU A 49 9.25 7.18 8.99
CA LEU A 49 8.26 7.07 10.08
C LEU A 49 7.63 8.45 10.37
N GLY A 50 6.30 8.50 10.44
CA GLY A 50 5.56 9.74 10.69
C GLY A 50 5.42 10.67 9.48
N GLU A 51 6.03 10.35 8.34
CA GLU A 51 5.81 11.09 7.11
C GLU A 51 4.51 10.64 6.42
N THR A 52 4.02 11.49 5.52
CA THR A 52 2.79 11.26 4.76
C THR A 52 3.14 10.96 3.31
N VAL A 53 2.44 9.98 2.72
CA VAL A 53 2.43 9.73 1.28
C VAL A 53 1.04 10.05 0.72
N ASP A 54 1.00 10.68 -0.44
CA ASP A 54 -0.25 10.94 -1.17
C ASP A 54 -0.51 9.87 -2.22
N PHE A 55 -1.78 9.57 -2.46
CA PHE A 55 -2.25 8.65 -3.50
C PHE A 55 -3.05 9.41 -4.56
N LYS A 56 -2.84 9.03 -5.81
CA LYS A 56 -3.57 9.56 -6.97
C LYS A 56 -4.31 8.41 -7.64
N ILE A 57 -5.64 8.46 -7.58
CA ILE A 57 -6.53 7.39 -8.05
C ILE A 57 -7.42 7.91 -9.19
N LYS A 58 -7.57 7.11 -10.24
CA LYS A 58 -8.52 7.30 -11.35
C LYS A 58 -9.52 6.15 -11.34
N THR A 59 -10.79 6.49 -11.13
CA THR A 59 -11.92 5.56 -11.20
C THR A 59 -13.21 6.35 -11.42
N ASP A 60 -14.23 5.71 -12.01
CA ASP A 60 -15.60 6.24 -12.12
C ASP A 60 -16.46 5.89 -10.89
N SER A 61 -15.92 5.12 -9.95
CA SER A 61 -16.60 4.77 -8.70
C SER A 61 -16.73 5.98 -7.76
N ASP A 62 -17.91 6.11 -7.15
CA ASP A 62 -18.18 7.04 -6.05
C ASP A 62 -17.86 6.45 -4.67
N ASN A 63 -17.41 5.20 -4.62
CA ASN A 63 -17.17 4.46 -3.39
C ASN A 63 -15.97 3.51 -3.54
N TYR A 64 -14.83 3.91 -2.96
CA TYR A 64 -13.67 3.04 -2.79
C TYR A 64 -12.94 3.39 -1.49
N ARG A 65 -12.03 2.50 -1.09
CA ARG A 65 -11.07 2.71 -0.01
C ARG A 65 -9.68 2.28 -0.47
N ILE A 66 -8.65 2.68 0.27
CA ILE A 66 -7.28 2.24 0.05
C ILE A 66 -6.87 1.44 1.29
N ASP A 67 -6.61 0.15 1.09
CA ASP A 67 -6.18 -0.76 2.15
C ASP A 67 -4.66 -0.85 2.12
N ILE A 68 -4.02 -0.45 3.22
CA ILE A 68 -2.57 -0.46 3.33
C ILE A 68 -2.13 -1.79 3.93
N TYR A 69 -1.34 -2.56 3.19
CA TYR A 69 -0.78 -3.85 3.61
C TYR A 69 0.72 -3.75 3.82
N ARG A 70 1.25 -4.29 4.91
CA ARG A 70 2.69 -4.52 5.08
C ARG A 70 3.04 -5.93 4.62
N LEU A 71 4.00 -6.08 3.71
CA LEU A 71 4.48 -7.40 3.25
C LEU A 71 5.38 -8.08 4.30
N GLY A 72 5.29 -9.41 4.39
CA GLY A 72 6.00 -10.21 5.40
C GLY A 72 5.57 -11.67 5.44
N TYR A 73 6.05 -12.42 6.44
CA TYR A 73 5.73 -13.85 6.53
C TYR A 73 4.30 -14.11 7.01
N TYR A 74 3.91 -13.52 8.15
CA TYR A 74 2.60 -13.63 8.80
C TYR A 74 1.96 -15.02 8.70
N GLY A 75 2.67 -16.07 9.14
CA GLY A 75 2.17 -17.45 9.10
C GLY A 75 2.02 -18.05 7.70
N GLY A 76 2.65 -17.46 6.69
CA GLY A 76 2.55 -17.87 5.28
C GLY A 76 1.56 -17.07 4.45
N HIS A 77 0.88 -16.07 5.03
CA HIS A 77 -0.12 -15.24 4.36
C HIS A 77 0.45 -14.10 3.49
N GLY A 78 1.75 -13.80 3.62
CA GLY A 78 2.46 -12.87 2.72
C GLY A 78 2.28 -11.38 3.02
N ALA A 79 1.16 -10.99 3.61
CA ALA A 79 0.92 -9.60 4.03
C ALA A 79 0.00 -9.51 5.26
N ARG A 80 -0.01 -8.35 5.89
CA ARG A 80 -0.95 -7.98 6.96
C ARG A 80 -1.56 -6.63 6.65
N LEU A 81 -2.88 -6.52 6.73
CA LEU A 81 -3.58 -5.24 6.71
C LEU A 81 -3.13 -4.38 7.89
N VAL A 82 -2.60 -3.19 7.61
CA VAL A 82 -2.14 -2.24 8.63
C VAL A 82 -3.09 -1.08 8.83
N ASP A 83 -3.81 -0.67 7.77
CA ASP A 83 -4.72 0.47 7.82
C ASP A 83 -5.70 0.43 6.63
N SER A 84 -6.80 1.17 6.75
CA SER A 84 -7.77 1.39 5.67
C SER A 84 -8.15 2.86 5.66
N ILE A 85 -7.85 3.57 4.58
CA ILE A 85 -8.16 4.99 4.45
C ILE A 85 -9.25 5.23 3.41
N LEU A 86 -10.00 6.32 3.60
CA LEU A 86 -11.01 6.80 2.67
C LEU A 86 -10.46 8.01 1.88
N PRO A 87 -10.93 8.22 0.64
CA PRO A 87 -10.62 9.42 -0.12
C PRO A 87 -11.02 10.69 0.61
N SER A 88 -10.21 11.75 0.49
CA SER A 88 -10.44 13.06 1.11
C SER A 88 -11.10 14.06 0.15
N VAL A 89 -11.47 13.60 -1.05
CA VAL A 89 -12.02 14.39 -2.14
C VAL A 89 -13.45 13.95 -2.48
N THR A 90 -14.19 14.81 -3.19
CA THR A 90 -15.49 14.43 -3.79
C THR A 90 -15.27 13.37 -4.86
N LEU A 91 -16.10 12.32 -4.84
CA LEU A 91 -16.05 11.22 -5.79
C LEU A 91 -17.25 11.21 -6.76
N PRO A 92 -17.08 10.67 -7.98
CA PRO A 92 -15.81 10.24 -8.57
C PRO A 92 -14.88 11.43 -8.86
N GLN A 93 -13.58 11.22 -8.72
CA GLN A 93 -12.58 12.24 -9.06
C GLN A 93 -12.12 12.05 -10.51
N GLU A 94 -12.45 13.01 -11.37
CA GLU A 94 -11.95 13.02 -12.75
C GLU A 94 -10.46 13.38 -12.78
N GLN A 95 -9.66 12.54 -13.46
CA GLN A 95 -8.23 12.74 -13.65
C GLN A 95 -7.93 13.04 -15.12
N PRO A 96 -7.01 13.99 -15.42
CA PRO A 96 -6.63 14.28 -16.79
C PRO A 96 -5.94 13.08 -17.46
N GLU A 97 -5.85 13.10 -18.79
CA GLU A 97 -5.06 12.11 -19.51
C GLU A 97 -3.57 12.23 -19.16
N GLY A 98 -2.89 11.08 -19.14
CA GLY A 98 -1.45 11.02 -18.89
C GLY A 98 -0.66 11.61 -20.05
N ILE A 99 0.50 12.18 -19.73
CA ILE A 99 1.38 12.82 -20.69
C ILE A 99 2.24 11.75 -21.37
N ARG A 100 2.34 11.81 -22.71
CA ARG A 100 3.19 10.92 -23.51
C ARG A 100 4.41 11.66 -24.03
N ASP A 101 5.59 11.15 -23.76
CA ASP A 101 6.83 11.57 -24.42
C ASP A 101 7.09 10.64 -25.63
N PRO A 102 7.05 11.15 -26.87
CA PRO A 102 7.22 10.33 -28.07
C PRO A 102 8.65 9.80 -28.26
N VAL A 103 9.66 10.40 -27.62
CA VAL A 103 11.07 10.01 -27.74
C VAL A 103 11.41 8.90 -26.76
N THR A 104 11.09 9.11 -25.48
CA THR A 104 11.39 8.13 -24.42
C THR A 104 10.34 7.03 -24.32
N ARG A 105 9.16 7.22 -24.95
CA ARG A 105 7.96 6.39 -24.79
C ARG A 105 7.45 6.36 -23.36
N LEU A 106 7.81 7.35 -22.55
CA LEU A 106 7.30 7.50 -21.19
C LEU A 106 5.81 7.87 -21.23
N TYR A 107 5.03 7.23 -20.37
CA TYR A 107 3.67 7.61 -20.05
C TYR A 107 3.61 8.05 -18.60
N ASP A 108 3.28 9.32 -18.35
CA ASP A 108 3.35 9.95 -17.05
C ASP A 108 1.97 10.49 -16.62
N CYS A 109 1.45 9.96 -15.52
CA CYS A 109 0.20 10.39 -14.91
C CYS A 109 0.42 11.35 -13.73
N GLY A 110 1.62 11.93 -13.59
CA GLY A 110 1.98 12.84 -12.50
C GLY A 110 1.12 14.11 -12.44
N ASN A 111 0.44 14.46 -13.53
CA ASN A 111 -0.53 15.56 -13.61
C ASN A 111 -1.87 15.27 -12.90
N TRP A 112 -2.10 14.05 -12.41
CA TRP A 112 -3.28 13.69 -11.63
C TRP A 112 -3.31 14.44 -10.29
N ALA A 113 -4.51 14.79 -9.83
CA ALA A 113 -4.73 15.38 -8.52
C ALA A 113 -4.69 14.30 -7.43
N VAL A 114 -4.28 14.70 -6.21
CA VAL A 114 -4.29 13.82 -5.03
C VAL A 114 -5.74 13.45 -4.67
N SER A 115 -5.95 12.19 -4.30
CA SER A 115 -7.25 11.61 -3.94
C SER A 115 -7.35 11.29 -2.45
N ALA A 116 -6.25 10.84 -1.85
CA ALA A 116 -6.15 10.45 -0.46
C ALA A 116 -4.70 10.55 0.02
N SER A 117 -4.48 10.50 1.33
CA SER A 117 -3.14 10.53 1.94
C SER A 117 -3.09 9.56 3.12
N TRP A 118 -1.92 8.96 3.34
CA TRP A 118 -1.65 8.11 4.50
C TRP A 118 -0.41 8.59 5.24
N THR A 119 -0.52 8.80 6.56
CA THR A 119 0.62 9.10 7.43
C THR A 119 1.11 7.80 8.06
N ALA A 120 2.34 7.41 7.75
CA ALA A 120 2.93 6.19 8.32
C ALA A 120 3.00 6.31 9.85
N PRO A 121 2.52 5.31 10.62
CA PRO A 121 2.65 5.33 12.07
C PRO A 121 4.11 5.51 12.51
N ALA A 122 4.34 6.31 13.55
CA ALA A 122 5.70 6.58 14.05
C ALA A 122 6.41 5.32 14.59
N ASP A 123 5.65 4.26 14.88
CA ASP A 123 6.13 2.96 15.34
C ASP A 123 6.04 1.86 14.26
N ALA A 124 5.72 2.22 13.02
CA ALA A 124 5.60 1.28 11.91
C ALA A 124 6.87 0.43 11.76
N THR A 125 6.67 -0.88 11.53
CA THR A 125 7.77 -1.80 11.27
C THR A 125 8.30 -1.61 9.85
N SER A 126 9.56 -1.19 9.69
CA SER A 126 10.21 -1.03 8.37
C SER A 126 9.95 -2.22 7.43
N GLY A 127 9.71 -1.93 6.15
CA GLY A 127 9.44 -2.95 5.14
C GLY A 127 8.79 -2.36 3.90
N VAL A 128 8.26 -3.23 3.06
CA VAL A 128 7.47 -2.85 1.89
C VAL A 128 6.01 -2.79 2.30
N TYR A 129 5.35 -1.70 1.91
CA TYR A 129 3.93 -1.50 2.07
C TYR A 129 3.29 -1.42 0.68
N LEU A 130 2.13 -2.04 0.51
CA LEU A 130 1.28 -1.97 -0.68
C LEU A 130 -0.04 -1.29 -0.32
N ALA A 131 -0.64 -0.64 -1.29
CA ALA A 131 -1.88 0.12 -1.19
C ALA A 131 -2.69 -0.05 -2.48
#